data_AF-A0A1B6JP46-F1
#
_entry.id   AF-A0A1B6JP46-F1
#
_cell.length_a   1.000
_cell.length_b   1.000
_cell.length_c   1.000
_cell.angle_alpha   90.00
_cell.angle_beta   90.00
_cell.angle_gamma   90.00
#
_symmetry.space_group_name_H-M   'P 1'
#
loop_
_entity.id
_entity.type
_entity.pdbx_description
1 polymer ?
#
loop_
_entity_poly.entity_id
_entity_poly.type
_entity_poly.pdbx_seq_one_letter_code
_entity_poly.pdbx_strand_id
1 'polypeptide(L)'
;HLSDRDVMSAALYPSVTKDFLNFREVFGPVDKIDTRIFLVGPKVGEEFEVTIEKGKTLGIKTLAIAEDLTPSGEREVFFELNGQLRSVFIKDKEASKELHIHPKAEKGNKDQVGAPMPGSVMEVRVKVGDTVEKGAALVVLSAMKMEMVVQAPRAGKVKSIDVAVGNKLEGDDLLLTLE
;
A
#
# COMPACT_ATOMS: atom_id res chain seq x y z
N HIS A 1 14.36 -22.99 -12.57
CA HIS A 1 15.51 -23.63 -13.23
C HIS A 1 16.46 -22.56 -13.75
N LEU A 2 17.75 -22.64 -13.45
CA LEU A 2 18.79 -21.81 -14.07
C LEU A 2 19.28 -22.51 -15.35
N SER A 3 19.42 -21.74 -16.42
CA SER A 3 19.99 -22.17 -17.70
C SER A 3 21.38 -21.60 -17.93
N ASP A 4 22.17 -22.20 -18.82
CA ASP A 4 23.48 -21.66 -19.24
C ASP A 4 23.35 -20.23 -19.79
N ARG A 5 22.22 -19.92 -20.43
CA ARG A 5 21.88 -18.57 -20.89
C ARG A 5 21.73 -17.59 -19.72
N ASP A 6 21.13 -18.01 -18.61
CA ASP A 6 21.00 -17.17 -17.42
C ASP A 6 22.39 -16.85 -16.83
N VAL A 7 23.31 -17.82 -16.84
CA VAL A 7 24.72 -17.63 -16.38
C VAL A 7 25.44 -16.61 -17.27
N MET A 8 25.36 -16.77 -18.59
CA MET A 8 25.95 -15.83 -19.54
C MET A 8 25.33 -14.43 -19.42
N SER A 9 24.01 -14.35 -19.24
CA SER A 9 23.31 -13.06 -19.06
C SER A 9 23.76 -12.38 -17.77
N ALA A 10 23.95 -13.12 -16.69
CA ALA A 10 24.46 -12.59 -15.43
C ALA A 10 25.90 -12.08 -15.55
N ALA A 11 26.73 -12.70 -16.39
CA ALA A 11 28.09 -12.23 -16.67
C ALA A 11 28.11 -10.93 -17.49
N LEU A 12 27.21 -10.79 -18.47
CA LEU A 12 27.13 -9.61 -19.35
C LEU A 12 26.39 -8.43 -18.71
N TYR A 13 25.27 -8.71 -18.03
CA TYR A 13 24.37 -7.73 -17.44
C TYR A 13 23.90 -8.18 -16.03
N PRO A 14 24.76 -8.08 -15.00
CA PRO A 14 24.48 -8.65 -13.68
C PRO A 14 23.22 -8.09 -13.02
N SER A 15 23.04 -6.76 -13.01
CA SER A 15 21.88 -6.10 -12.37
C SER A 15 20.58 -6.42 -13.12
N VAL A 16 20.57 -6.23 -14.43
CA VAL A 16 19.39 -6.49 -15.28
C VAL A 16 18.97 -7.96 -15.19
N THR A 17 19.94 -8.89 -15.19
CA THR A 17 19.65 -10.32 -15.07
C THR A 17 19.06 -10.64 -13.70
N LYS A 18 19.58 -10.05 -12.61
CA LYS A 18 19.01 -10.22 -11.28
C LYS A 18 17.56 -9.73 -11.23
N ASP A 19 17.30 -8.54 -11.76
CA ASP A 19 15.94 -7.96 -11.79
C ASP A 19 14.99 -8.81 -12.64
N PHE A 20 15.44 -9.30 -13.79
CA PHE A 20 14.68 -10.20 -14.65
C PHE A 20 14.38 -11.55 -13.97
N LEU A 21 15.35 -12.15 -13.27
CA LEU A 21 15.15 -13.42 -12.57
C LEU A 21 14.15 -13.28 -11.43
N ASN A 22 14.25 -12.20 -10.64
CA ASN A 22 13.27 -11.87 -9.60
C ASN A 22 11.87 -11.65 -10.20
N PHE A 23 11.78 -10.91 -11.31
CA PHE A 23 10.53 -10.69 -12.03
C PHE A 23 9.91 -12.01 -12.51
N ARG A 24 10.72 -12.91 -13.09
CA ARG A 24 10.27 -14.22 -13.57
C ARG A 24 9.82 -15.13 -12.43
N GLU A 25 10.42 -15.03 -11.26
CA GLU A 25 10.00 -15.78 -10.07
C GLU A 25 8.62 -15.34 -9.57
N VAL A 26 8.34 -14.04 -9.61
CA VAL A 26 7.05 -13.47 -9.18
C VAL A 26 5.94 -13.68 -10.21
N PHE A 27 6.21 -13.42 -11.49
CA PHE A 27 5.16 -13.36 -12.54
C PHE A 27 5.16 -14.54 -13.52
N GLY A 28 6.19 -15.37 -13.51
CA GLY A 28 6.31 -16.49 -14.45
C GLY A 28 6.56 -16.05 -15.90
N PRO A 29 6.19 -16.90 -16.89
CA PRO A 29 6.50 -16.68 -18.31
C PRO A 29 5.50 -15.73 -18.99
N VAL A 30 5.66 -14.44 -18.73
CA VAL A 30 4.79 -13.39 -19.32
C VAL A 30 4.98 -13.24 -20.84
N ASP A 31 6.02 -13.83 -21.42
CA ASP A 31 6.26 -13.87 -22.87
C ASP A 31 5.19 -14.65 -23.65
N LYS A 32 4.36 -15.44 -22.95
CA LYS A 32 3.23 -16.19 -23.53
C LYS A 32 1.94 -15.40 -23.62
N ILE A 33 1.92 -14.19 -23.07
CA ILE A 33 0.74 -13.33 -23.02
C ILE A 33 0.69 -12.48 -24.29
N ASP A 34 -0.51 -12.27 -24.84
CA ASP A 34 -0.71 -11.34 -25.94
C ASP A 34 -0.19 -9.93 -25.60
N THR A 35 0.38 -9.22 -26.58
CA THR A 35 1.03 -7.92 -26.35
C THR A 35 0.06 -6.89 -25.74
N ARG A 36 -1.21 -6.87 -26.17
CA ARG A 36 -2.20 -5.95 -25.62
C ARG A 36 -2.47 -6.29 -24.16
N ILE A 37 -2.74 -7.56 -23.86
CA ILE A 37 -3.01 -8.02 -22.49
C ILE A 37 -1.80 -7.73 -21.59
N PHE A 38 -0.59 -7.96 -22.07
CA PHE A 38 0.64 -7.68 -21.32
C PHE A 38 0.80 -6.20 -20.98
N LEU A 39 0.50 -5.30 -21.92
CA LEU A 39 0.72 -3.86 -21.74
C LEU A 39 -0.39 -3.17 -20.97
N VAL A 40 -1.66 -3.55 -21.17
CA VAL A 40 -2.82 -2.82 -20.61
C VAL A 40 -3.74 -3.66 -19.73
N GLY A 41 -3.52 -4.97 -19.68
CA GLY A 41 -4.40 -5.91 -18.97
C GLY A 41 -5.73 -6.20 -19.70
N PRO A 42 -6.48 -7.18 -19.18
CA PRO A 42 -7.82 -7.51 -19.67
C PRO A 42 -8.87 -6.52 -19.15
N LYS A 43 -9.93 -6.32 -19.94
CA LYS A 43 -11.12 -5.58 -19.49
C LYS A 43 -12.07 -6.49 -18.72
N VAL A 44 -12.93 -5.91 -17.88
CA VAL A 44 -14.03 -6.66 -17.25
C VAL A 44 -14.92 -7.28 -18.33
N GLY A 45 -15.19 -8.58 -18.20
CA GLY A 45 -15.93 -9.39 -19.16
C GLY A 45 -15.06 -9.98 -20.29
N GLU A 46 -13.79 -9.59 -20.41
CA GLU A 46 -12.89 -10.09 -21.44
C GLU A 46 -12.31 -11.47 -21.09
N GLU A 47 -12.28 -12.35 -22.08
CA GLU A 47 -11.73 -13.68 -22.02
C GLU A 47 -10.55 -13.82 -22.99
N PHE A 48 -9.48 -14.44 -22.55
CA PHE A 48 -8.27 -14.66 -23.34
C PHE A 48 -7.61 -15.98 -22.95
N GLU A 49 -6.82 -16.52 -23.87
CA GLU A 49 -6.11 -17.78 -23.69
C GLU A 49 -4.60 -17.56 -23.63
N VAL A 50 -3.92 -18.25 -22.71
CA VAL A 50 -2.46 -18.24 -22.60
C VAL A 50 -1.94 -19.67 -22.73
N THR A 51 -1.21 -19.94 -23.81
CA THR A 51 -0.57 -21.25 -24.02
C THR A 51 0.79 -21.27 -23.34
N ILE A 52 0.90 -21.97 -22.20
CA ILE A 52 2.14 -22.05 -21.42
C ILE A 52 3.09 -23.12 -21.97
N GLU A 53 2.54 -24.23 -22.45
CA GLU A 53 3.27 -25.36 -23.03
C GLU A 53 2.38 -26.03 -24.09
N LYS A 54 2.97 -26.88 -24.94
CA LYS A 54 2.21 -27.62 -25.95
C LYS A 54 1.12 -28.47 -25.29
N GLY A 55 -0.14 -28.18 -25.60
CA GLY A 55 -1.31 -28.87 -25.03
C GLY A 55 -1.74 -28.36 -23.64
N LYS A 56 -1.12 -27.30 -23.12
CA LYS A 56 -1.52 -26.63 -21.87
C LYS A 56 -1.89 -25.18 -22.16
N THR A 57 -3.19 -24.92 -22.23
CA THR A 57 -3.76 -23.59 -22.42
C THR A 57 -4.55 -23.19 -21.18
N LEU A 58 -4.34 -21.96 -20.72
CA LEU A 58 -5.08 -21.34 -19.63
C LEU A 58 -6.11 -20.40 -20.23
N GLY A 59 -7.39 -20.72 -20.11
CA GLY A 59 -8.49 -19.80 -20.39
C GLY A 59 -8.73 -18.92 -19.16
N ILE A 60 -8.59 -17.61 -19.34
CA ILE A 60 -8.74 -16.62 -18.28
C ILE A 60 -9.84 -15.65 -18.67
N LYS A 61 -10.83 -15.49 -17.80
CA LYS A 61 -11.91 -14.51 -17.99
C LYS A 61 -11.98 -13.55 -16.82
N THR A 62 -11.85 -12.26 -17.08
CA THR A 62 -11.94 -11.25 -16.02
C THR A 62 -13.40 -10.98 -15.72
N LEU A 63 -13.83 -11.19 -14.47
CA LEU A 63 -15.23 -11.05 -14.09
C LEU A 63 -15.55 -9.69 -13.49
N ALA A 64 -14.73 -9.22 -12.57
CA ALA A 64 -14.93 -7.95 -11.88
C ALA A 64 -13.64 -7.49 -11.19
N ILE A 65 -13.56 -6.18 -10.94
CA ILE A 65 -12.56 -5.56 -10.07
C ILE A 65 -13.34 -4.81 -8.99
N ALA A 66 -13.04 -5.05 -7.72
CA ALA A 66 -13.69 -4.36 -6.62
C ALA A 66 -13.45 -2.84 -6.71
N GLU A 67 -14.51 -2.08 -6.51
CA GLU A 67 -14.47 -0.60 -6.51
C GLU A 67 -13.80 -0.06 -5.25
N ASP A 68 -14.00 -0.73 -4.12
CA ASP A 68 -13.40 -0.36 -2.84
C ASP A 68 -11.94 -0.82 -2.75
N LEU A 69 -11.12 0.01 -2.11
CA LEU A 69 -9.77 -0.37 -1.71
C LEU A 69 -9.78 -0.97 -0.30
N THR A 70 -8.96 -2.00 -0.10
CA THR A 70 -8.59 -2.45 1.24
C THR A 70 -7.78 -1.37 1.97
N PRO A 71 -7.67 -1.43 3.31
CA PRO A 71 -6.78 -0.53 4.08
C PRO A 71 -5.31 -0.60 3.63
N SER A 72 -4.87 -1.70 3.03
CA SER A 72 -3.53 -1.88 2.44
C SER A 72 -3.36 -1.22 1.06
N GLY A 73 -4.42 -0.64 0.49
CA GLY A 73 -4.43 -0.04 -0.84
C GLY A 73 -4.55 -1.07 -1.97
N GLU A 74 -5.20 -2.20 -1.73
CA GLU A 74 -5.37 -3.28 -2.70
C GLU A 74 -6.81 -3.36 -3.21
N ARG A 75 -6.98 -3.80 -4.45
CA ARG A 75 -8.27 -4.15 -5.04
C ARG A 75 -8.34 -5.66 -5.20
N GLU A 76 -9.49 -6.22 -4.88
CA GLU A 76 -9.78 -7.62 -5.20
C GLU A 76 -10.22 -7.74 -6.66
N VAL A 77 -9.56 -8.65 -7.40
CA VAL A 77 -9.87 -8.95 -8.80
C VAL A 77 -10.44 -10.35 -8.87
N PHE A 78 -11.64 -10.48 -9.41
CA PHE A 78 -12.33 -11.74 -9.64
C PHE A 78 -12.15 -12.18 -11.09
N PHE A 79 -11.75 -13.43 -11.29
CA PHE A 79 -11.56 -14.01 -12.62
C PHE A 79 -11.88 -15.50 -12.62
N GLU A 80 -12.19 -16.04 -13.79
CA GLU A 80 -12.26 -17.48 -14.00
C GLU A 80 -10.94 -17.95 -14.60
N LEU A 81 -10.45 -19.08 -14.12
CA LEU A 81 -9.31 -19.81 -14.68
C LEU A 81 -9.79 -21.21 -15.05
N ASN A 82 -9.87 -21.50 -16.35
CA ASN A 82 -10.42 -22.76 -16.88
C ASN A 82 -11.80 -23.10 -16.29
N GLY A 83 -12.68 -22.10 -16.19
CA GLY A 83 -14.03 -22.22 -15.64
C GLY A 83 -14.11 -22.28 -14.11
N GLN A 84 -12.98 -22.20 -13.39
CA GLN A 84 -12.97 -22.10 -11.93
C GLN A 84 -12.83 -20.65 -11.48
N LEU A 85 -13.77 -20.18 -10.66
CA LEU A 85 -13.72 -18.85 -10.08
C LEU A 85 -12.55 -18.72 -9.08
N ARG A 86 -11.79 -17.63 -9.22
CA ARG A 86 -10.66 -17.25 -8.37
C ARG A 86 -10.70 -15.76 -8.09
N SER A 87 -10.07 -15.36 -6.99
CA SER A 87 -9.78 -13.96 -6.71
C SER A 87 -8.34 -13.75 -6.27
N VAL A 88 -7.82 -12.56 -6.52
CA VAL A 88 -6.50 -12.09 -6.07
C VAL A 88 -6.56 -10.63 -5.64
N PHE A 89 -5.76 -10.26 -4.65
CA PHE A 89 -5.59 -8.87 -4.23
C PHE A 89 -4.41 -8.24 -4.98
N ILE A 90 -4.63 -7.09 -5.61
CA ILE A 90 -3.62 -6.35 -6.35
C ILE A 90 -3.53 -4.94 -5.81
N LYS A 91 -2.33 -4.51 -5.42
CA LYS A 91 -2.09 -3.13 -4.96
C LYS A 91 -2.33 -2.13 -6.09
N ASP A 92 -3.28 -1.22 -5.89
CA ASP A 92 -3.56 -0.13 -6.81
C ASP A 92 -2.53 0.97 -6.59
N LYS A 93 -1.51 1.04 -7.43
CA LYS A 93 -0.40 2.01 -7.29
C LYS A 93 -0.82 3.45 -7.49
N GLU A 94 -1.94 3.73 -8.14
CA GLU A 94 -2.40 5.11 -8.34
C GLU A 94 -3.23 5.56 -7.15
N ALA A 95 -4.25 4.77 -6.77
CA ALA A 95 -5.05 5.07 -5.59
C ALA A 95 -4.25 4.96 -4.28
N SER A 96 -3.25 4.06 -4.21
CA SER A 96 -2.35 3.95 -3.05
C SER A 96 -1.40 5.14 -2.89
N LYS A 97 -1.19 5.98 -3.91
CA LYS A 97 -0.39 7.22 -3.72
C LYS A 97 -1.10 8.22 -2.83
N GLU A 98 -2.43 8.17 -2.76
CA GLU A 98 -3.24 9.00 -1.88
C GLU A 98 -3.46 8.36 -0.49
N LEU A 99 -3.23 7.05 -0.34
CA LEU A 99 -3.16 6.39 0.97
C LEU A 99 -1.83 6.74 1.65
N HIS A 100 -1.83 7.84 2.39
CA HIS A 100 -0.82 8.09 3.41
C HIS A 100 -0.99 7.05 4.52
N ILE A 101 -0.22 5.96 4.45
CA ILE A 101 -0.12 5.00 5.55
C ILE A 101 0.71 5.68 6.64
N HIS A 102 0.03 6.11 7.70
CA HIS A 102 0.71 6.69 8.85
C HIS A 102 1.30 5.55 9.71
N PRO A 103 2.56 5.67 10.17
CA PRO A 103 3.12 4.72 11.12
C PRO A 103 2.27 4.69 12.39
N LYS A 104 2.13 3.54 13.07
CA LYS A 104 1.37 3.46 14.33
C LYS A 104 2.27 3.84 15.51
N ALA A 105 1.70 4.49 16.53
CA ALA A 105 2.37 4.74 17.79
C ALA A 105 2.58 3.43 18.58
N GLU A 106 3.76 3.25 19.14
CA GLU A 106 4.13 2.08 19.94
C GLU A 106 3.39 2.07 21.28
N LYS A 107 2.68 0.97 21.55
CA LYS A 107 1.95 0.79 22.82
C LYS A 107 2.91 0.78 24.00
N GLY A 108 2.76 1.77 24.89
CA GLY A 108 3.57 1.95 26.10
C GLY A 108 4.70 2.97 25.96
N ASN A 109 5.00 3.43 24.74
CA ASN A 109 5.96 4.49 24.51
C ASN A 109 5.28 5.86 24.74
N LYS A 110 5.54 6.49 25.89
CA LYS A 110 4.93 7.77 26.28
C LYS A 110 5.43 8.97 25.45
N ASP A 111 6.46 8.76 24.64
CA ASP A 111 7.04 9.78 23.79
C ASP A 111 6.30 9.86 22.46
N GLN A 112 5.60 8.80 22.06
CA GLN A 112 4.80 8.76 20.84
C GLN A 112 3.34 9.06 21.14
N VAL A 113 2.77 10.03 20.44
CA VAL A 113 1.36 10.40 20.56
C VAL A 113 0.60 9.83 19.37
N GLY A 114 -0.21 8.81 19.62
CA GLY A 114 -1.09 8.20 18.61
C GLY A 114 -2.46 8.88 18.52
N ALA A 115 -3.13 8.69 17.38
CA ALA A 115 -4.50 9.12 17.16
C ALA A 115 -5.45 8.28 18.03
N PRO A 116 -6.25 8.91 18.93
CA PRO A 116 -7.12 8.17 19.85
C PRO A 116 -8.32 7.52 19.15
N MET A 117 -8.66 7.98 17.95
CA MET A 117 -9.75 7.45 17.14
C MET A 117 -9.48 7.74 15.65
N PRO A 118 -10.07 6.96 14.74
CA PRO A 118 -10.06 7.28 13.31
C PRO A 118 -10.70 8.65 13.05
N GLY A 119 -10.13 9.43 12.13
CA GLY A 119 -10.61 10.79 11.86
C GLY A 119 -9.80 11.51 10.79
N SER A 120 -9.94 12.82 10.69
CA SER A 120 -9.16 13.67 9.79
C SER A 120 -8.52 14.83 10.56
N VAL A 121 -7.26 15.16 10.23
CA VAL A 121 -6.54 16.25 10.88
C VAL A 121 -7.11 17.58 10.44
N MET A 122 -7.66 18.35 11.38
CA MET A 122 -8.21 19.67 11.13
C MET A 122 -7.18 20.77 11.33
N GLU A 123 -6.36 20.64 12.37
CA GLU A 123 -5.39 21.66 12.74
C GLU A 123 -4.22 21.02 13.48
N VAL A 124 -3.00 21.51 13.22
CA VAL A 124 -1.80 21.18 14.00
C VAL A 124 -1.37 22.44 14.75
N ARG A 125 -1.38 22.40 16.08
CA ARG A 125 -1.19 23.58 16.95
C ARG A 125 0.23 23.77 17.44
N VAL A 126 1.12 22.82 17.13
CA VAL A 126 2.52 22.83 17.55
C VAL A 126 3.45 22.73 16.35
N LYS A 127 4.70 23.14 16.55
CA LYS A 127 5.78 23.02 15.57
C LYS A 127 6.90 22.15 16.13
N VAL A 128 7.67 21.55 15.23
CA VAL A 128 8.89 20.84 15.61
C VAL A 128 9.82 21.81 16.34
N GLY A 129 10.26 21.41 17.53
CA GLY A 129 11.09 22.20 18.42
C GLY A 129 10.35 22.90 19.56
N ASP A 130 9.01 22.95 19.53
CA ASP A 130 8.23 23.60 20.58
C ASP A 130 8.31 22.82 21.90
N THR A 131 8.34 23.55 23.02
CA THR A 131 8.21 22.95 24.36
C THR A 131 6.75 22.96 24.77
N VAL A 132 6.22 21.80 25.17
CA VAL A 132 4.83 21.59 25.55
C VAL A 132 4.73 21.10 26.98
N GLU A 133 3.70 21.52 27.69
CA GLU A 133 3.35 21.01 29.01
C GLU A 133 2.38 19.82 28.90
N LYS A 134 2.28 19.02 29.96
CA LYS A 134 1.27 17.96 30.04
C LYS A 134 -0.13 18.57 29.88
N GLY A 135 -0.93 18.02 28.97
CA GLY A 135 -2.27 18.51 28.66
C GLY A 135 -2.33 19.61 27.60
N ALA A 136 -1.19 20.09 27.10
CA ALA A 136 -1.15 21.07 26.01
C ALA A 136 -1.83 20.50 24.75
N ALA A 137 -2.56 21.36 24.03
CA ALA A 137 -3.25 20.97 22.80
C ALA A 137 -2.23 20.81 21.66
N LEU A 138 -2.20 19.64 21.02
CA LEU A 138 -1.22 19.30 19.99
C LEU A 138 -1.85 19.34 18.59
N VAL A 139 -2.92 18.56 18.40
CA VAL A 139 -3.60 18.35 17.11
C VAL A 139 -5.10 18.35 17.35
N VAL A 140 -5.87 18.90 16.41
CA VAL A 140 -7.32 18.81 16.39
C VAL A 140 -7.73 17.82 15.31
N LEU A 141 -8.48 16.79 15.69
CA LEU A 141 -9.04 15.79 14.79
C LEU A 141 -10.55 16.03 14.62
N SER A 142 -11.07 15.74 13.44
CA SER A 142 -12.50 15.65 13.15
C SER A 142 -12.89 14.20 12.87
N ALA A 143 -13.87 13.69 13.60
CA ALA A 143 -14.50 12.41 13.33
C ALA A 143 -16.02 12.54 13.49
N MET A 144 -16.79 12.03 12.52
CA MET A 144 -18.26 12.06 12.57
C MET A 144 -18.88 13.45 12.88
N LYS A 145 -18.31 14.52 12.32
CA LYS A 145 -18.69 15.93 12.58
C LYS A 145 -18.45 16.42 14.01
N MET A 146 -17.64 15.70 14.78
CA MET A 146 -17.20 16.07 16.12
C MET A 146 -15.71 16.36 16.11
N GLU A 147 -15.33 17.50 16.69
CA GLU A 147 -13.94 17.89 16.86
C GLU A 147 -13.42 17.35 18.19
N MET A 148 -12.20 16.82 18.17
CA MET A 148 -11.50 16.34 19.36
C MET A 148 -10.08 16.89 19.38
N VAL A 149 -9.70 17.45 20.52
CA VAL A 149 -8.34 17.94 20.74
C VAL A 149 -7.49 16.83 21.34
N VAL A 150 -6.41 16.46 20.66
CA VAL A 150 -5.40 15.55 21.18
C VAL A 150 -4.41 16.33 22.03
N GLN A 151 -4.21 15.88 23.27
CA GLN A 151 -3.40 16.56 24.27
C GLN A 151 -2.07 15.83 24.54
N ALA A 152 -1.06 16.58 24.97
CA ALA A 152 0.24 16.03 25.31
C ALA A 152 0.16 15.13 26.56
N PRO A 153 0.60 13.85 26.48
CA PRO A 153 0.54 12.92 27.61
C PRO A 153 1.54 13.29 28.72
N ARG A 154 2.62 14.01 28.37
CA ARG A 154 3.65 14.52 29.28
C ARG A 154 4.19 15.86 28.78
N ALA A 155 4.90 16.56 29.65
CA ALA A 155 5.72 17.68 29.23
C ALA A 155 6.96 17.19 28.45
N GLY A 156 7.40 17.94 27.46
CA GLY A 156 8.53 17.58 26.61
C GLY A 156 8.70 18.56 25.45
N LYS A 157 9.63 18.24 24.55
CA LYS A 157 9.87 19.01 23.32
C LYS A 157 9.36 18.22 22.12
N VAL A 158 8.71 18.89 21.17
CA VAL A 158 8.23 18.25 19.94
C VAL A 158 9.43 17.91 19.05
N LYS A 159 9.67 16.62 18.85
CA LYS A 159 10.79 16.09 18.04
C LYS A 159 10.42 15.95 16.57
N SER A 160 9.25 15.38 16.29
CA SER A 160 8.72 15.20 14.93
C SER A 160 7.22 15.40 14.92
N ILE A 161 6.68 15.80 13.76
CA ILE A 161 5.24 15.80 13.47
C ILE A 161 5.08 14.97 12.21
N ASP A 162 4.28 13.90 12.29
CA ASP A 162 4.15 12.85 11.28
C ASP A 162 2.82 12.96 10.51
N VAL A 163 2.10 14.07 10.70
CA VAL A 163 0.80 14.37 10.10
C VAL A 163 0.71 15.81 9.59
N ALA A 164 -0.16 16.02 8.60
CA ALA A 164 -0.50 17.32 8.03
C ALA A 164 -2.02 17.55 8.04
N VAL A 165 -2.43 18.82 7.99
CA VAL A 165 -3.84 19.21 7.87
C VAL A 165 -4.47 18.55 6.63
N GLY A 166 -5.63 17.93 6.81
CA GLY A 166 -6.35 17.18 5.78
C GLY A 166 -6.03 15.69 5.71
N ASN A 167 -5.00 15.20 6.43
CA ASN A 167 -4.72 13.76 6.46
C ASN A 167 -5.86 12.99 7.14
N LYS A 168 -6.21 11.83 6.56
CA LYS A 168 -7.11 10.85 7.17
C LYS A 168 -6.27 9.88 7.99
N LEU A 169 -6.70 9.64 9.23
CA LEU A 169 -6.01 8.81 10.20
C LEU A 169 -6.92 7.67 10.64
N GLU A 170 -6.30 6.54 10.93
CA GLU A 170 -6.89 5.45 11.69
C GLU A 170 -6.54 5.58 13.18
N GLY A 171 -7.16 4.74 14.01
CA GLY A 171 -6.77 4.60 15.40
C GLY A 171 -5.32 4.17 15.53
N ASP A 172 -4.63 4.70 16.54
CA ASP A 172 -3.22 4.49 16.86
C ASP A 172 -2.22 5.06 15.82
N ASP A 173 -2.65 5.76 14.78
CA ASP A 173 -1.72 6.44 13.86
C ASP A 173 -0.87 7.49 14.59
N LEU A 174 0.45 7.46 14.39
CA LEU A 174 1.41 8.36 15.00
C LEU A 174 1.17 9.80 14.51
N LEU A 175 0.88 10.68 15.45
CA LEU A 175 0.69 12.10 15.19
C LEU A 175 2.03 12.85 15.27
N LEU A 176 2.77 12.59 16.36
CA LEU A 176 4.03 13.27 16.67
C LEU A 176 4.82 12.49 17.73
N THR A 177 6.10 12.83 17.82
CA THR A 177 7.02 12.30 18.83
C THR A 177 7.53 13.44 19.72
N LEU A 178 7.59 13.18 21.02
CA LEU A 178 8.16 14.04 22.06
C LEU A 178 9.55 13.54 22.46
N GLU A 179 10.40 14.44 22.94
CA GLU A 179 11.64 14.13 23.66
C GLU A 179 11.64 14.79 25.05
#